data_AF-A0A932YKD1-F1
#
_entry.id   AF-A0A932YKD1-F1
#
_cell.length_a   1.000
_cell.length_b   1.000
_cell.length_c   1.000
_cell.angle_alpha   90.00
_cell.angle_beta   90.00
_cell.angle_gamma   90.00
#
_symmetry.space_group_name_H-M   'P 1'
#
loop_
_entity.id
_entity.type
_entity.pdbx_description
1 polymer ?
#
loop_
_entity_poly.entity_id
_entity_poly.type
_entity_poly.pdbx_seq_one_letter_code
_entity_poly.pdbx_strand_id
1 'polypeptide(L)'
;MYQYIAYLSVTWWSIIAFIFIGFFILRFGMISYGASRQKIQTLGGLVLTAAFILMFALHGWRAGFASIILFWVPITPLVEVLIEKIKKSLYGEMRKHHERLAKEFNSTPELVEREIYESLDNPRQTEDIVERYAKKWDVKKSYSRQEMQDEFEKHQNKTP
;
A
#
# COMPACT_ATOMS: atom_id res chain seq x y z
N MET A 1 -18.34 -35.46 -21.41
CA MET A 1 -17.44 -34.53 -22.15
C MET A 1 -17.71 -33.07 -21.80
N TYR A 2 -18.93 -32.56 -21.95
CA TYR A 2 -19.29 -31.17 -21.60
C TYR A 2 -19.04 -30.78 -20.12
N GLN A 3 -19.37 -31.64 -19.16
CA GLN A 3 -19.12 -31.36 -17.73
C GLN A 3 -17.63 -31.23 -17.39
N TYR A 4 -16.76 -31.99 -18.06
CA TYR A 4 -15.32 -31.93 -17.85
C TYR A 4 -14.72 -30.64 -18.41
N ILE A 5 -15.16 -30.22 -19.60
CA ILE A 5 -14.73 -28.95 -20.22
C ILE A 5 -15.20 -27.75 -19.40
N ALA A 6 -16.45 -27.78 -18.91
CA ALA A 6 -16.99 -26.73 -18.05
C ALA A 6 -16.21 -26.63 -16.73
N TYR A 7 -15.94 -27.77 -16.06
CA TYR A 7 -15.15 -27.79 -14.82
C TYR A 7 -13.75 -27.23 -15.03
N LEU A 8 -13.04 -27.69 -16.08
CA LEU A 8 -11.70 -27.23 -16.42
C LEU A 8 -11.66 -25.71 -16.71
N SER A 9 -12.70 -25.17 -17.36
CA SER A 9 -12.80 -23.74 -17.63
C SER A 9 -13.01 -22.92 -16.36
N VAL A 10 -13.87 -23.39 -15.44
CA VAL A 10 -14.16 -22.69 -14.18
C VAL A 10 -12.93 -22.71 -13.27
N THR A 11 -12.23 -23.84 -13.17
CA THR A 11 -10.99 -23.93 -12.37
C THR A 11 -9.89 -23.03 -12.94
N TRP A 12 -9.76 -22.95 -14.26
CA TRP A 12 -8.81 -22.07 -14.93
C TRP A 12 -9.03 -20.60 -14.60
N TRP A 13 -10.26 -20.11 -14.80
CA TRP A 13 -10.61 -18.71 -14.54
C TRP A 13 -10.54 -18.37 -13.05
N SER A 14 -10.87 -19.31 -12.18
CA SER A 14 -10.75 -19.13 -10.73
C SER A 14 -9.30 -18.91 -10.31
N ILE A 15 -8.36 -19.71 -10.84
CA ILE A 15 -6.93 -19.56 -10.55
C ILE A 15 -6.41 -18.21 -11.06
N ILE A 16 -6.81 -17.79 -12.27
CA ILE A 16 -6.47 -16.46 -12.80
C ILE A 16 -7.00 -15.34 -11.89
N ALA A 17 -8.22 -15.47 -11.39
CA ALA A 17 -8.78 -14.51 -10.43
C ALA A 17 -7.95 -14.47 -9.13
N PHE A 18 -7.50 -15.61 -8.61
CA PHE A 18 -6.61 -15.65 -7.44
C PHE A 18 -5.24 -15.04 -7.72
N ILE A 19 -4.67 -15.24 -8.90
CA ILE A 19 -3.42 -14.58 -9.33
C ILE A 19 -3.62 -13.06 -9.33
N PHE A 20 -4.72 -12.58 -9.91
CA PHE A 20 -5.06 -11.16 -9.94
C PHE A 20 -5.21 -10.58 -8.53
N ILE A 21 -6.01 -11.23 -7.67
CA ILE A 21 -6.26 -10.80 -6.29
C ILE A 21 -4.98 -10.83 -5.46
N GLY A 22 -4.19 -11.91 -5.55
CA GLY A 22 -2.93 -12.05 -4.82
C GLY A 22 -1.94 -10.95 -5.19
N PHE A 23 -1.81 -10.65 -6.48
CA PHE A 23 -0.94 -9.56 -6.95
C PHE A 23 -1.47 -8.18 -6.56
N PHE A 24 -2.77 -7.98 -6.63
CA PHE A 24 -3.40 -6.73 -6.18
C PHE A 24 -3.11 -6.49 -4.69
N ILE A 25 -3.31 -7.50 -3.83
CA ILE A 25 -3.01 -7.42 -2.39
C ILE A 25 -1.52 -7.17 -2.16
N LEU A 26 -0.64 -7.86 -2.89
CA LEU A 26 0.81 -7.68 -2.77
C LEU A 26 1.21 -6.23 -3.09
N ARG A 27 0.73 -5.70 -4.21
CA ARG A 27 1.03 -4.33 -4.64
C ARG A 27 0.36 -3.29 -3.75
N PHE A 28 -0.83 -3.57 -3.24
CA PHE A 28 -1.48 -2.74 -2.22
C PHE A 28 -0.65 -2.69 -0.94
N GLY A 29 -0.14 -3.84 -0.49
CA GLY A 29 0.80 -3.95 0.62
C GLY A 29 2.05 -3.09 0.43
N MET A 30 2.62 -3.09 -0.77
CA MET A 30 3.79 -2.25 -1.09
C MET A 30 3.53 -0.74 -0.97
N ILE A 31 2.28 -0.30 -1.15
CA ILE A 31 1.88 1.11 -1.06
C ILE A 31 1.34 1.46 0.31
N SER A 32 0.83 0.47 1.06
CA SER A 32 0.40 0.67 2.43
C SER A 32 1.59 1.04 3.33
N TYR A 33 1.37 2.01 4.20
CA TYR A 33 2.31 2.43 5.24
C TYR A 33 1.94 1.74 6.57
N GLY A 34 2.91 1.52 7.46
CA GLY A 34 2.66 0.94 8.77
C GLY A 34 3.16 -0.51 8.94
N ALA A 35 3.18 -0.97 10.20
CA ALA A 35 3.57 -2.32 10.60
C ALA A 35 2.78 -3.46 9.92
N SER A 36 1.61 -3.13 9.35
CA SER A 36 0.79 -4.05 8.57
C SER A 36 1.28 -4.27 7.14
N ARG A 37 2.16 -3.41 6.61
CA ARG A 37 2.75 -3.50 5.26
C ARG A 37 3.35 -4.89 5.00
N GLN A 38 4.24 -5.32 5.88
CA GLN A 38 4.93 -6.61 5.76
C GLN A 38 3.93 -7.77 5.74
N LYS A 39 2.88 -7.70 6.57
CA LYS A 39 1.85 -8.74 6.67
C LYS A 39 1.01 -8.82 5.40
N ILE A 40 0.56 -7.68 4.89
CA ILE A 40 -0.25 -7.60 3.66
C ILE A 40 0.56 -8.06 2.45
N GLN A 41 1.81 -7.62 2.33
CA GLN A 41 2.70 -8.04 1.26
C GLN A 41 2.97 -9.54 1.31
N THR A 42 3.22 -10.10 2.49
CA THR A 42 3.43 -11.55 2.67
C THR A 42 2.18 -12.34 2.32
N LEU A 43 1.00 -11.87 2.76
CA LEU A 43 -0.27 -12.50 2.44
C LEU A 43 -0.53 -12.52 0.92
N GLY A 44 -0.33 -11.39 0.24
CA GLY A 44 -0.46 -11.31 -1.22
C GLY A 44 0.53 -12.23 -1.95
N GLY A 45 1.78 -12.30 -1.47
CA GLY A 45 2.80 -13.20 -2.01
C GLY A 45 2.46 -14.67 -1.84
N LEU A 46 1.91 -15.06 -0.69
CA LEU A 46 1.46 -16.43 -0.43
C LEU A 46 0.30 -16.82 -1.34
N VAL A 47 -0.70 -15.95 -1.47
CA VAL A 47 -1.85 -16.19 -2.36
C VAL A 47 -1.39 -16.34 -3.81
N LEU A 48 -0.50 -15.45 -4.27
CA LEU A 48 0.03 -15.49 -5.64
C LEU A 48 0.84 -16.78 -5.88
N THR A 49 1.73 -17.14 -4.96
CA THR A 49 2.57 -18.34 -5.07
C THR A 49 1.72 -19.61 -5.06
N ALA A 50 0.75 -19.70 -4.15
CA ALA A 50 -0.17 -20.84 -4.08
C ALA A 50 -0.98 -20.97 -5.37
N ALA A 51 -1.46 -19.85 -5.93
CA ALA A 51 -2.22 -19.86 -7.19
C ALA A 51 -1.37 -20.35 -8.37
N PHE A 52 -0.10 -19.95 -8.47
CA PHE A 52 0.81 -20.48 -9.48
C PHE A 52 1.07 -21.98 -9.28
N ILE A 53 1.39 -22.41 -8.05
CA ILE A 53 1.61 -23.84 -7.76
C ILE A 53 0.39 -24.68 -8.14
N LEU A 54 -0.81 -24.23 -7.78
CA LEU A 54 -2.06 -24.89 -8.15
C LEU A 54 -2.25 -24.94 -9.67
N MET A 55 -1.85 -23.89 -10.39
CA MET A 55 -1.91 -23.88 -11.86
C MET A 55 -1.02 -24.97 -12.46
N PHE A 56 0.23 -25.06 -12.00
CA PHE A 56 1.17 -26.10 -12.45
C PHE A 56 0.69 -27.50 -12.07
N ALA A 57 0.12 -27.68 -10.88
CA ALA A 57 -0.34 -28.98 -10.38
C ALA A 57 -1.59 -29.48 -11.12
N LEU A 58 -2.57 -28.61 -11.37
CA LEU A 58 -3.87 -29.01 -11.94
C LEU A 58 -3.88 -29.04 -13.47
N HIS A 59 -3.15 -28.13 -14.12
CA HIS A 59 -3.21 -27.93 -15.58
C HIS A 59 -1.88 -28.23 -16.29
N GLY A 60 -0.82 -28.55 -15.54
CA GLY A 60 0.50 -28.91 -16.05
C GLY A 60 1.38 -27.71 -16.43
N TRP A 61 2.61 -28.02 -16.86
CA TRP A 61 3.65 -27.01 -17.10
C TRP A 61 3.31 -26.01 -18.20
N ARG A 62 2.71 -26.46 -19.32
CA ARG A 62 2.32 -25.58 -20.44
C ARG A 62 1.34 -24.50 -19.98
N ALA A 63 0.35 -24.90 -19.19
CA ALA A 63 -0.63 -24.00 -18.61
C ALA A 63 -0.03 -23.03 -17.59
N GLY A 64 0.89 -23.51 -16.74
CA GLY A 64 1.63 -22.68 -15.80
C GLY A 64 2.48 -21.60 -16.48
N PHE A 65 3.18 -21.93 -17.57
CA PHE A 65 3.91 -20.90 -18.34
C PHE A 65 2.97 -19.92 -19.04
N ALA A 66 1.85 -20.39 -19.59
CA ALA A 66 0.84 -19.51 -20.18
C ALA A 66 0.27 -18.53 -19.14
N SER A 67 0.02 -18.99 -17.90
CA SER A 67 -0.46 -18.11 -16.83
C SER A 67 0.58 -17.12 -16.34
N ILE A 68 1.88 -17.47 -16.36
CA ILE A 68 2.97 -16.52 -16.07
C ILE A 68 3.04 -15.41 -17.12
N ILE A 69 2.89 -15.75 -18.41
CA ILE A 69 2.86 -14.76 -19.50
C ILE A 69 1.62 -13.86 -19.34
N LEU A 70 0.46 -14.45 -19.07
CA LEU A 70 -0.79 -13.72 -18.85
C LEU A 70 -0.73 -12.87 -17.56
N PHE A 71 0.06 -13.28 -16.59
CA PHE A 71 0.33 -12.47 -15.41
C PHE A 71 1.13 -11.20 -15.76
N TRP A 72 2.24 -11.36 -16.47
CA TRP A 72 3.13 -10.24 -16.80
C TRP A 72 2.56 -9.27 -17.83
N VAL A 73 1.89 -9.76 -18.87
CA VAL A 73 1.50 -8.93 -20.02
C VAL A 73 0.22 -8.14 -19.76
N PRO A 74 -0.94 -8.76 -19.43
CA PRO A 74 -2.15 -8.01 -19.12
C PRO A 74 -2.39 -7.75 -17.63
N ILE A 75 -2.12 -8.68 -16.71
CA ILE A 75 -2.51 -8.51 -15.29
C ILE A 75 -1.65 -7.45 -14.61
N THR A 76 -0.33 -7.46 -14.78
CA THR A 76 0.58 -6.48 -14.17
C THR A 76 0.18 -5.03 -14.49
N PRO A 77 0.11 -4.60 -15.77
CA PRO A 77 -0.24 -3.21 -16.07
C PRO A 77 -1.67 -2.86 -15.63
N LEU A 78 -2.61 -3.80 -15.72
CA LEU A 78 -3.99 -3.56 -15.27
C LEU A 78 -4.04 -3.26 -13.76
N VAL A 79 -3.33 -4.04 -12.95
CA VAL A 79 -3.25 -3.83 -11.51
C VAL A 79 -2.51 -2.54 -11.18
N GLU A 80 -1.44 -2.19 -11.91
CA GLU A 80 -0.74 -0.92 -11.72
C GLU A 80 -1.65 0.28 -11.95
N VAL A 81 -2.42 0.29 -13.05
CA VAL A 81 -3.37 1.37 -13.34
C VAL A 81 -4.44 1.49 -12.25
N LEU A 82 -4.97 0.36 -11.76
CA LEU A 82 -5.96 0.38 -10.67
C LEU A 82 -5.36 0.94 -9.39
N ILE A 83 -4.14 0.54 -9.09
CA ILE A 83 -3.44 0.96 -7.88
C ILE A 83 -3.04 2.43 -7.95
N GLU A 84 -2.62 2.95 -9.10
CA GLU A 84 -2.37 4.38 -9.26
C GLU A 84 -3.64 5.21 -9.04
N LYS A 85 -4.80 4.74 -9.55
CA LYS A 85 -6.09 5.38 -9.28
C LYS A 85 -6.42 5.39 -7.79
N ILE A 86 -6.23 4.26 -7.12
CA ILE A 86 -6.46 4.12 -5.67
C ILE A 86 -5.50 5.04 -4.90
N LYS A 87 -4.21 5.06 -5.25
CA LYS A 87 -3.21 5.93 -4.63
C LYS A 87 -3.56 7.40 -4.81
N LYS A 88 -3.97 7.80 -6.02
CA LYS A 88 -4.41 9.18 -6.31
C LYS A 88 -5.67 9.56 -5.54
N SER A 89 -6.60 8.63 -5.33
CA SER A 89 -7.82 8.87 -4.57
C SER A 89 -7.57 8.98 -3.07
N LEU A 90 -6.77 8.07 -2.50
CA LEU A 90 -6.51 8.03 -1.06
C LEU A 90 -5.49 9.08 -0.61
N TYR A 91 -4.46 9.32 -1.41
CA TYR A 91 -3.33 10.17 -1.03
C TYR A 91 -3.25 11.46 -1.86
N GLY A 92 -4.24 11.76 -2.70
CA GLY A 92 -4.24 12.93 -3.57
C GLY A 92 -4.17 14.26 -2.80
N GLU A 93 -4.84 14.35 -1.65
CA GLU A 93 -4.77 15.53 -0.78
C GLU A 93 -3.48 15.57 0.04
N MET A 94 -3.05 14.44 0.61
CA MET A 94 -1.78 14.36 1.33
C MET A 94 -0.59 14.71 0.43
N ARG A 95 -0.59 14.31 -0.84
CA ARG A 95 0.46 14.66 -1.79
C ARG A 95 0.58 16.17 -1.98
N LYS A 96 -0.53 16.91 -2.02
CA LYS A 96 -0.50 18.39 -2.07
C LYS A 96 0.07 19.00 -0.80
N HIS A 97 -0.11 18.34 0.35
CA HIS A 97 0.51 18.75 1.61
C HIS A 97 2.01 18.46 1.63
N HIS A 98 2.43 17.27 1.20
CA HIS A 98 3.84 16.89 1.06
C HIS A 98 4.58 17.77 0.06
N GLU A 99 3.96 18.12 -1.07
CA GLU A 99 4.54 19.05 -2.05
C GLU A 99 4.70 20.48 -1.50
N ARG A 100 3.79 20.91 -0.62
CA ARG A 100 3.91 22.20 0.07
C ARG A 100 5.07 22.20 1.08
N LEU A 101 5.15 21.17 1.90
CA LEU A 101 6.24 20.98 2.86
C LEU A 101 7.59 20.83 2.15
N ALA A 102 7.65 20.06 1.06
CA ALA A 102 8.86 19.91 0.25
C ALA A 102 9.39 21.26 -0.27
N LYS A 103 8.50 22.17 -0.70
CA LYS A 103 8.88 23.53 -1.10
C LYS A 103 9.38 24.39 0.05
N GLU A 104 8.76 24.29 1.23
CA GLU A 104 9.20 25.01 2.43
C GLU A 104 10.56 24.51 2.96
N PHE A 105 10.82 23.21 2.85
CA PHE A 105 12.03 22.57 3.36
C PHE A 105 13.13 22.37 2.30
N ASN A 106 12.94 22.88 1.08
CA ASN A 106 13.87 22.74 -0.04
C ASN A 106 14.27 21.27 -0.29
N SER A 107 13.30 20.36 -0.13
CA SER A 107 13.45 18.90 -0.23
C SER A 107 12.54 18.35 -1.34
N THR A 108 12.62 17.05 -1.61
CA THR A 108 11.71 16.40 -2.57
C THR A 108 10.44 15.91 -1.85
N PRO A 109 9.27 15.93 -2.50
CA PRO A 109 8.02 15.42 -1.91
C PRO A 109 8.14 13.96 -1.45
N GLU A 110 8.93 13.16 -2.17
CA GLU A 110 9.20 11.75 -1.88
C GLU A 110 10.03 11.57 -0.60
N LEU A 111 10.99 12.46 -0.34
CA LEU A 111 11.77 12.47 0.90
C LEU A 111 10.89 12.82 2.10
N VAL A 112 10.06 13.86 1.97
CA VAL A 112 9.13 14.29 3.02
C VAL A 112 8.08 13.21 3.29
N GLU A 113 7.52 12.59 2.24
CA GLU A 113 6.59 11.48 2.34
C GLU A 113 7.22 10.32 3.12
N ARG A 114 8.43 9.92 2.73
CA ARG A 114 9.17 8.84 3.39
C ARG A 114 9.45 9.15 4.86
N GLU A 115 9.92 10.36 5.18
CA GLU A 115 10.30 10.74 6.53
C GLU A 115 9.08 10.83 7.47
N ILE A 116 7.95 11.37 7.01
CA ILE A 116 6.70 11.42 7.76
C ILE A 116 6.15 10.00 8.00
N TYR A 117 6.14 9.13 6.99
CA TYR A 117 5.60 7.79 7.15
C TYR A 117 6.53 6.82 7.88
N GLU A 118 7.85 6.91 7.72
CA GLU A 118 8.81 6.17 8.56
C GLU A 118 8.68 6.59 10.04
N SER A 119 8.41 7.88 10.30
CA SER A 119 8.18 8.38 11.66
C SER A 119 6.89 7.84 12.29
N LEU A 120 5.85 7.55 11.50
CA LEU A 120 4.58 7.00 11.99
C LEU A 120 4.67 5.52 12.38
N ASP A 121 5.64 4.80 11.81
CA ASP A 121 5.83 3.36 12.05
C ASP A 121 6.65 3.06 13.31
N ASN A 122 7.28 4.08 13.91
CA ASN A 122 8.10 3.93 15.10
C ASN A 122 7.90 5.13 16.06
N PRO A 123 7.06 5.00 17.12
CA PRO A 123 6.71 6.13 17.99
C PRO A 123 7.90 6.80 18.67
N ARG A 124 9.04 6.11 18.81
CA ARG A 124 10.29 6.69 19.31
C ARG A 124 10.99 7.62 18.30
N GLN A 125 10.86 7.36 17.00
CA GLN A 125 11.42 8.22 15.96
C GLN A 125 10.54 9.45 15.68
N THR A 126 9.22 9.33 15.88
CA THR A 126 8.32 10.50 15.84
C THR A 126 8.72 11.53 16.89
N GLU A 127 9.04 11.10 18.11
CA GLU A 127 9.54 11.98 19.16
C GLU A 127 10.87 12.64 18.79
N ASP A 128 11.83 11.90 18.21
CA ASP A 128 13.13 12.45 17.78
C ASP A 128 13.03 13.42 16.60
N ILE A 129 12.06 13.21 15.69
CA ILE A 129 11.83 14.11 14.55
C ILE A 129 11.11 15.37 15.04
N VAL A 130 10.06 15.23 15.83
CA VAL A 130 9.37 16.36 16.48
C VAL A 130 10.33 17.13 17.37
N GLU A 131 11.27 16.47 18.04
CA GLU A 131 12.28 17.11 18.88
C GLU A 131 13.37 17.80 18.06
N ARG A 132 13.80 17.23 16.92
CA ARG A 132 14.70 17.93 15.97
C ARG A 132 14.04 19.14 15.32
N TYR A 133 12.76 19.05 14.97
CA TYR A 133 12.00 20.19 14.45
C TYR A 133 11.72 21.21 15.56
N ALA A 134 11.31 20.82 16.77
CA ALA A 134 11.11 21.74 17.89
C ALA A 134 12.39 22.50 18.27
N LYS A 135 13.53 21.80 18.28
CA LYS A 135 14.85 22.38 18.59
C LYS A 135 15.38 23.30 17.48
N LYS A 136 15.09 23.00 16.21
CA LYS A 136 15.48 23.86 15.06
C LYS A 136 14.66 25.16 15.00
N TRP A 137 13.47 25.18 15.60
CA TRP A 137 12.53 26.29 15.54
C TRP A 137 12.39 27.09 16.85
N ASP A 138 13.23 26.80 17.85
CA ASP A 138 13.22 27.41 19.20
C ASP A 138 11.83 27.40 19.87
N VAL A 139 11.03 26.38 19.56
CA VAL A 139 9.70 26.23 20.14
C VAL A 139 9.86 25.40 21.42
N LYS A 140 9.55 26.00 22.58
CA LYS A 140 9.58 25.31 23.87
C LYS A 140 8.77 24.01 23.79
N LYS A 141 9.47 22.89 23.98
CA LYS A 141 8.91 21.54 24.02
C LYS A 141 7.90 21.43 25.16
N SER A 142 6.61 21.36 24.84
CA SER A 142 5.63 20.41 25.39
C SER A 142 4.21 20.93 25.18
N TYR A 143 3.51 20.45 24.15
CA TYR A 143 2.12 20.11 24.36
C TYR A 143 2.13 18.69 24.91
N SER A 144 1.63 18.51 26.14
CA SER A 144 1.36 17.18 26.68
C SER A 144 0.38 16.45 25.75
N ARG A 145 0.39 15.11 25.78
CA ARG A 145 -0.56 14.29 25.00
C ARG A 145 -2.03 14.72 25.20
N GLN A 146 -2.36 15.20 26.40
CA GLN A 146 -3.70 15.73 26.73
C GLN A 146 -3.96 17.06 26.02
N GLU A 147 -3.01 17.98 26.02
CA GLU A 147 -3.19 19.28 25.35
C GLU A 147 -3.32 19.13 23.82
N MET A 148 -2.62 18.17 23.20
CA MET A 148 -2.82 17.87 21.77
C MET A 148 -4.20 17.27 21.47
N GLN A 149 -4.75 16.44 22.37
CA GLN A 149 -6.12 15.90 22.21
C GLN A 149 -7.17 17.00 22.37
N ASP A 150 -7.02 17.87 23.38
CA ASP A 150 -7.94 18.98 23.62
C ASP A 150 -7.95 20.01 22.47
N GLU A 151 -6.81 20.24 21.81
CA GLU A 151 -6.72 21.12 20.65
C GLU A 151 -7.35 20.47 19.40
N PHE A 152 -7.18 19.16 19.21
CA PHE A 152 -7.83 18.41 18.14
C PHE A 152 -9.36 18.41 18.27
N GLU A 153 -9.88 18.20 19.49
CA GLU A 153 -11.32 18.26 19.77
C GLU A 153 -11.90 19.67 19.58
N LYS A 154 -11.13 20.71 19.94
CA LYS A 154 -11.50 22.12 19.66
C LYS A 154 -11.59 22.44 18.18
N HIS A 155 -10.72 21.84 17.34
CA HIS A 155 -10.74 22.06 15.90
C HIS A 155 -11.82 21.24 15.18
N GLN A 156 -12.13 20.03 15.65
CA GLN A 156 -13.27 19.27 15.14
C GLN A 156 -14.62 19.96 15.42
N ASN A 157 -14.80 20.53 16.61
CA ASN A 157 -16.05 21.21 16.99
C ASN A 157 -16.24 22.62 16.37
N LYS A 158 -15.27 23.11 15.58
CA LYS A 158 -15.35 24.42 14.91
C LYS A 158 -15.58 24.34 13.40
N THR A 159 -15.75 23.13 12.85
CA THR A 159 -16.11 22.96 11.44
C THR A 159 -17.59 22.59 11.40
N PRO A 160 -18.49 23.47 10.93
CA PRO A 160 -19.92 23.17 10.80
C PRO A 160 -20.19 22.07 9.77
#